data_AF-A0A176WDX3-F1
#
_entry.id   AF-A0A176WDX3-F1
#
_cell.length_a   1.000
_cell.length_b   1.000
_cell.length_c   1.000
_cell.angle_alpha   90.00
_cell.angle_beta   90.00
_cell.angle_gamma   90.00
#
_symmetry.space_group_name_H-M   'P 1'
#
loop_
_entity.id
_entity.type
_entity.pdbx_description
1 polymer ?
#
loop_
_entity_poly.entity_id
_entity_poly.type
_entity_poly.pdbx_seq_one_letter_code
_entity_poly.pdbx_strand_id
1 'polypeptide(L)'
;MSAARQLLGAVRRHGGGPKFRRSFSGSSSGLRDVVIVAAKRTPFGGFHGGLASLSAVQLGSVAIKAAVEEANVKPEQVQELFMGNVLSSGLGQAPARQAALVFFHLR
;
A
#
# COMPACT_ATOMS: atom_id res chain seq x y z
N MET A 1 8.91 -52.48 24.09
CA MET A 1 7.52 -52.22 23.66
C MET A 1 7.31 -50.71 23.52
N SER A 2 7.74 -49.97 22.49
CA SER A 2 7.88 -50.21 21.03
C SER A 2 6.57 -50.44 20.26
N ALA A 3 5.39 -50.10 20.79
CA ALA A 3 4.15 -50.52 20.12
C ALA A 3 2.93 -49.58 20.27
N ALA A 4 3.12 -48.25 20.24
CA ALA A 4 1.95 -47.37 20.14
C ALA A 4 2.25 -46.07 19.37
N ARG A 5 1.76 -46.03 18.13
CA ARG A 5 1.45 -44.82 17.32
C ARG A 5 2.56 -44.14 16.53
N GLN A 6 3.44 -44.97 15.96
CA GLN A 6 4.03 -44.79 14.62
C GLN A 6 2.98 -44.77 13.47
N LEU A 7 1.83 -44.11 13.64
CA LEU A 7 0.75 -44.03 12.64
C LEU A 7 0.04 -42.66 12.64
N LEU A 8 0.82 -41.57 12.68
CA LEU A 8 0.33 -40.24 12.30
C LEU A 8 1.34 -39.46 11.43
N GLY A 9 2.35 -40.15 10.89
CA GLY A 9 3.16 -39.66 9.77
C GLY A 9 2.48 -40.02 8.45
N ALA A 10 1.44 -39.28 8.04
CA ALA A 10 0.95 -39.30 6.65
C ALA A 10 -0.14 -38.25 6.31
N VAL A 11 -0.38 -37.21 7.11
CA VAL A 11 -1.23 -36.09 6.63
C VAL A 11 -0.34 -35.11 5.86
N ARG A 12 0.06 -35.52 4.65
CA ARG A 12 0.50 -34.61 3.60
C ARG A 12 -0.62 -33.60 3.38
N ARG A 13 -0.50 -32.38 3.94
CA ARG A 13 -1.26 -31.24 3.42
C ARG A 13 -0.68 -30.86 2.07
N HIS A 14 -1.02 -31.64 1.04
CA HIS A 14 -1.05 -31.17 -0.33
C HIS A 14 -2.17 -30.12 -0.42
N GLY A 15 -1.82 -28.88 -0.06
CA GLY A 15 -2.65 -27.69 -0.20
C GLY A 15 -1.99 -26.72 -1.16
N GLY A 16 -1.52 -27.21 -2.30
CA GLY A 16 -1.12 -26.39 -3.45
C GLY A 16 -2.36 -25.87 -4.15
N GLY A 17 -3.04 -24.90 -3.55
CA GLY A 17 -4.00 -24.07 -4.27
C GLY A 17 -3.24 -23.23 -5.31
N PRO A 18 -3.85 -22.90 -6.46
CA PRO A 18 -3.19 -22.06 -7.45
C PRO A 18 -2.86 -20.71 -6.80
N LYS A 19 -1.58 -20.49 -6.52
CA LYS A 19 -1.08 -19.15 -6.19
C LYS A 19 -1.36 -18.32 -7.43
N PHE A 20 -2.39 -17.48 -7.37
CA PHE A 20 -2.72 -16.53 -8.42
C PHE A 20 -1.67 -15.42 -8.46
N ARG A 21 -0.45 -15.79 -8.87
CA ARG A 21 0.61 -14.88 -9.23
C ARG A 21 0.31 -14.49 -10.67
N ARG A 22 -0.41 -13.38 -10.86
CA ARG A 22 -0.48 -12.73 -12.16
C ARG A 22 0.94 -12.26 -12.48
N SER A 23 1.73 -13.09 -13.16
CA SER A 23 2.90 -12.57 -13.87
C SER A 23 2.35 -11.79 -15.05
N PHE A 24 2.53 -10.47 -15.04
CA PHE A 24 2.49 -9.73 -16.28
C PHE A 24 3.67 -10.25 -17.11
N SER A 25 3.39 -11.17 -18.03
CA SER A 25 4.36 -11.58 -19.05
C SER A 25 4.56 -10.40 -19.99
N GLY A 26 5.50 -9.53 -19.66
CA GLY A 26 5.95 -8.45 -20.53
C GLY A 26 7.33 -8.76 -21.08
N SER A 27 7.42 -9.61 -22.10
CA SER A 27 8.62 -9.63 -22.94
C SER A 27 8.66 -8.33 -23.76
N SER A 28 9.25 -7.29 -23.20
CA SER A 28 9.75 -6.14 -23.98
C SER A 28 11.16 -5.86 -23.48
N SER A 29 12.16 -6.38 -24.19
CA SER A 29 13.57 -6.14 -23.95
C SER A 29 13.84 -4.63 -24.04
N GLY A 30 13.84 -3.95 -22.88
CA GLY A 30 14.06 -2.51 -22.75
C GLY A 30 13.31 -1.83 -21.58
N LEU A 31 12.20 -2.39 -21.09
CA LEU A 31 11.44 -1.79 -19.98
C LEU A 31 11.68 -2.55 -18.67
N ARG A 32 11.80 -1.80 -17.56
CA ARG A 32 11.93 -2.37 -16.22
C ARG A 32 10.56 -2.86 -15.74
N ASP A 33 10.54 -4.02 -15.07
CA ASP A 33 9.33 -4.56 -14.45
C ASP A 33 8.80 -3.61 -13.38
N VAL A 34 7.50 -3.34 -13.39
CA VAL A 34 6.80 -2.51 -12.41
C VAL A 34 5.91 -3.39 -11.55
N VAL A 35 6.06 -3.27 -10.24
CA VAL A 35 5.31 -4.06 -9.26
C VAL A 35 4.63 -3.15 -8.23
N ILE A 36 3.43 -3.54 -7.80
CA ILE A 36 2.71 -2.88 -6.71
C ILE A 36 3.09 -3.60 -5.42
N VAL A 37 3.74 -2.90 -4.49
CA VAL A 37 4.26 -3.47 -3.24
C VAL A 37 3.33 -3.26 -2.04
N ALA A 38 2.48 -2.23 -2.07
CA ALA A 38 1.50 -1.93 -1.02
C ALA A 38 0.34 -1.10 -1.59
N ALA A 39 -0.81 -1.12 -0.90
CA ALA A 39 -1.97 -0.33 -1.27
C ALA A 39 -2.85 -0.03 -0.03
N LYS A 40 -2.84 1.24 0.41
CA LYS A 40 -3.69 1.74 1.49
C LYS A 40 -4.53 2.93 1.04
N ARG A 41 -5.61 3.17 1.77
CA ARG A 41 -6.53 4.29 1.57
C ARG A 41 -7.15 4.71 2.89
N THR A 42 -7.65 5.94 2.95
CA THR A 42 -8.55 6.36 4.02
C THR A 42 -9.94 5.74 3.84
N PRO A 43 -10.78 5.72 4.90
CA PRO A 43 -12.21 5.52 4.75
C PRO A 43 -12.83 6.58 3.83
N PHE A 44 -13.96 6.24 3.21
CA PHE A 44 -14.75 7.23 2.47
C PHE A 44 -15.59 8.04 3.45
N GLY A 45 -15.52 9.36 3.35
CA GLY A 45 -16.38 10.27 4.10
C GLY A 45 -17.65 10.60 3.32
N GLY A 46 -18.78 10.71 4.02
CA GLY A 46 -19.95 11.38 3.46
C GLY A 46 -19.72 12.89 3.32
N PHE A 47 -20.43 13.53 2.41
CA PHE A 47 -20.37 14.99 2.26
C PHE A 47 -20.77 15.67 3.58
N HIS A 48 -19.93 16.59 4.06
CA HIS A 48 -20.05 17.22 5.39
C HIS A 48 -20.11 16.21 6.57
N GLY A 49 -19.58 15.00 6.40
CA GLY A 49 -19.53 13.97 7.44
C GLY A 49 -18.28 14.05 8.33
N GLY A 50 -17.95 12.95 9.01
CA GLY A 50 -16.90 12.91 10.04
C GLY A 50 -15.47 13.20 9.59
N LEU A 51 -15.19 13.25 8.28
CA LEU A 51 -13.87 13.62 7.73
C LEU A 51 -13.84 15.05 7.18
N ALA A 52 -14.94 15.80 7.26
CA ALA A 52 -15.07 17.11 6.61
C ALA A 52 -14.15 18.19 7.20
N SER A 53 -13.70 18.02 8.44
CA SER A 53 -12.72 18.92 9.08
C SER A 53 -11.29 18.73 8.58
N LEU A 54 -11.01 17.64 7.87
CA LEU A 54 -9.68 17.30 7.36
C LEU A 54 -9.53 17.74 5.90
N SER A 55 -8.38 18.33 5.57
CA SER A 55 -8.06 18.69 4.20
C SER A 55 -7.68 17.46 3.36
N ALA A 56 -7.81 17.57 2.03
CA ALA A 56 -7.39 16.51 1.12
C ALA A 56 -5.90 16.17 1.28
N VAL A 57 -5.06 17.16 1.62
CA VAL A 57 -3.63 16.97 1.91
C VAL A 57 -3.42 16.10 3.15
N GLN A 58 -4.17 16.35 4.22
CA GLN A 58 -4.08 15.56 5.45
C GLN A 58 -4.52 14.11 5.22
N LEU A 59 -5.64 13.91 4.54
CA LEU A 59 -6.13 12.58 4.19
C LEU A 59 -5.15 11.83 3.28
N GLY A 60 -4.60 12.52 2.28
CA GLY A 60 -3.57 11.98 1.40
C GLY A 60 -2.32 11.55 2.18
N SER A 61 -1.83 12.40 3.08
CA SER A 61 -0.67 12.10 3.92
C SER A 61 -0.86 10.84 4.77
N VAL A 62 -2.04 10.66 5.38
CA VAL A 62 -2.37 9.45 6.15
C VAL A 62 -2.36 8.19 5.26
N ALA A 63 -2.93 8.26 4.06
CA ALA A 63 -2.92 7.13 3.13
C ALA A 63 -1.50 6.78 2.66
N ILE A 64 -0.68 7.79 2.34
CA ILE A 64 0.72 7.63 1.94
C ILE A 64 1.51 6.98 3.07
N LYS A 65 1.36 7.45 4.32
CA LYS A 65 2.02 6.90 5.50
C LYS A 65 1.77 5.40 5.63
N ALA A 66 0.49 5.02 5.63
CA ALA A 66 0.10 3.63 5.80
C ALA A 66 0.60 2.74 4.64
N ALA A 67 0.65 3.26 3.42
CA ALA A 67 1.16 2.53 2.26
C ALA A 67 2.69 2.30 2.33
N VAL A 68 3.45 3.31 2.76
CA VAL A 68 4.91 3.21 2.94
C VAL A 68 5.26 2.25 4.07
N GLU A 69 4.52 2.30 5.18
CA GLU A 69 4.66 1.38 6.31
C GLU A 69 4.35 -0.07 5.91
N GLU A 70 3.27 -0.32 5.17
CA GLU A 70 2.93 -1.66 4.67
C GLU A 70 3.98 -2.18 3.66
N ALA A 71 4.52 -1.30 2.81
CA ALA A 71 5.59 -1.66 1.88
C ALA A 71 6.91 -1.98 2.60
N ASN A 72 7.04 -1.65 3.89
CA ASN A 72 8.26 -1.81 4.68
C ASN A 72 9.49 -1.17 4.01
N VAL A 73 9.28 -0.01 3.37
CA VAL A 73 10.35 0.78 2.75
C VAL A 73 10.70 1.96 3.62
N LYS A 74 11.98 2.33 3.62
CA LYS A 74 12.41 3.53 4.34
C LYS A 74 11.89 4.77 3.60
N PRO A 75 11.39 5.81 4.29
CA PRO A 75 10.91 7.03 3.64
C PRO A 75 11.93 7.68 2.68
N GLU A 76 13.24 7.53 2.96
CA GLU A 76 14.33 8.05 2.13
C GLU A 76 14.49 7.29 0.80
N GLN A 77 13.87 6.11 0.65
CA GLN A 77 13.89 5.33 -0.59
C GLN A 77 12.77 5.73 -1.55
N VAL A 78 11.85 6.62 -1.16
CA VAL A 78 10.81 7.15 -2.04
C VAL A 78 11.38 8.38 -2.76
N GLN A 79 11.60 8.27 -4.07
CA GLN A 79 12.19 9.36 -4.87
C GLN A 79 11.14 10.38 -5.31
N GLU A 80 9.96 9.92 -5.69
CA GLU A 80 8.91 10.73 -6.29
C GLU A 80 7.54 10.35 -5.75
N LEU A 81 6.65 11.35 -5.67
CA LEU A 81 5.28 11.18 -5.24
C LEU A 81 4.33 11.88 -6.20
N PHE A 82 3.42 11.10 -6.77
CA PHE A 82 2.34 11.60 -7.60
C PHE A 82 1.02 11.41 -6.86
N MET A 83 0.25 12.49 -6.72
CA MET A 83 -1.05 12.48 -6.06
C MET A 83 -2.08 13.13 -6.97
N GLY A 84 -3.15 12.41 -7.28
CA GLY A 84 -4.30 12.97 -7.98
C GLY A 84 -5.12 13.87 -7.06
N ASN A 85 -5.37 15.11 -7.47
CA ASN A 85 -6.30 16.01 -6.81
C ASN A 85 -7.01 16.87 -7.85
N VAL A 86 -8.34 16.80 -7.90
CA VAL A 86 -9.13 17.50 -8.93
C VAL A 86 -9.43 18.94 -8.50
N LEU A 87 -10.00 19.12 -7.31
CA LEU A 87 -10.35 20.43 -6.77
C LEU A 87 -9.27 20.89 -5.79
N SER A 88 -8.38 21.77 -6.25
CA SER A 88 -7.25 22.26 -5.45
C SER A 88 -7.52 23.60 -4.74
N SER A 89 -8.72 24.16 -4.89
CA SER A 89 -9.07 25.44 -4.27
C SER A 89 -8.95 25.38 -2.75
N GLY A 90 -8.32 26.39 -2.15
CA GLY A 90 -8.14 26.49 -0.70
C GLY A 90 -7.09 25.55 -0.09
N LEU A 91 -6.41 24.70 -0.88
CA LEU A 91 -5.38 23.78 -0.37
C LEU A 91 -3.96 24.36 -0.39
N GLY A 92 -3.75 25.53 -0.99
CA GLY A 92 -2.43 26.13 -1.17
C GLY A 92 -1.62 25.50 -2.32
N GLN A 93 -0.32 25.81 -2.36
CA GLN A 93 0.57 25.44 -3.45
C GLN A 93 1.01 23.97 -3.39
N ALA A 94 1.05 23.29 -4.54
CA ALA A 94 1.55 21.92 -4.68
C ALA A 94 1.01 20.90 -3.63
N PRO A 95 -0.29 20.54 -3.67
CA PRO A 95 -0.92 19.65 -2.68
C PRO A 95 -0.19 18.31 -2.47
N ALA A 96 0.35 17.72 -3.54
CA ALA A 96 1.14 16.48 -3.49
C ALA A 96 2.41 16.64 -2.62
N ARG A 97 3.12 17.76 -2.77
CA ARG A 97 4.31 18.06 -1.97
C ARG A 97 3.95 18.29 -0.51
N GLN A 98 2.85 19.00 -0.25
CA GLN A 98 2.37 19.16 1.12
C GLN A 98 2.05 17.81 1.76
N ALA A 99 1.38 16.89 1.04
CA ALA A 99 1.05 15.57 1.56
C ALA A 99 2.31 14.74 1.89
N ALA A 100 3.34 14.84 1.04
CA ALA A 100 4.64 14.22 1.29
C ALA A 100 5.32 14.81 2.55
N LEU A 101 5.34 16.14 2.69
CA LEU A 101 5.98 16.81 3.83
C LEU A 101 5.24 16.55 5.15
N VAL A 102 3.90 16.58 5.15
CA VAL A 102 3.08 16.23 6.32
C VAL A 102 3.35 14.78 6.72
N PHE A 103 3.52 13.87 5.76
CA PHE A 103 3.92 12.49 6.04
C PHE A 103 5.28 12.42 6.76
N PHE A 104 6.30 13.15 6.29
CA PHE A 104 7.62 13.19 6.93
C PHE A 104 7.61 13.86 8.32
N HIS A 105 6.66 14.77 8.59
CA HIS A 105 6.55 15.45 9.87
C HIS A 105 5.74 14.66 10.92
N LEU A 106 4.95 13.67 10.51
CA LEU A 106 4.18 12.79 11.38
C LEU A 106 5.00 11.59 11.90
N ARG A 107 6.32 11.77 12.11
CA ARG A 107 7.21 10.78 12.72
C ARG A 107 6.91 10.57 14.20
#